data_AF-A0A5D0TDM9-F1
#
_entry.id   AF-A0A5D0TDM9-F1
#
_cell.length_a   1.000
_cell.length_b   1.000
_cell.length_c   1.000
_cell.angle_alpha   90.00
_cell.angle_beta   90.00
_cell.angle_gamma   90.00
#
_symmetry.space_group_name_H-M   'P 1'
#
loop_
_entity.id
_entity.type
_entity.pdbx_description
1 polymer ?
#
loop_
_entity_poly.entity_id
_entity_poly.type
_entity_poly.pdbx_seq_one_letter_code
_entity_poly.pdbx_strand_id
1 'polypeptide(L)'
;DSASFIASFLGMSDAMIGLTIVAIGTSLPELVTSVTASLKKEMGIAIGNIVGSNIFNLLLVLGLTSIVNSVNITLSSYWIDLLVMLIFTGILMIFSTTKMKISKIEGLLLLSGYLIYVVFTIIRG
;
A
#
# COMPACT_ATOMS: atom_id res chain seq x y z
N ASP A 1 -5.67 -17.94 4.85
CA ASP A 1 -6.53 -19.07 5.23
C ASP A 1 -6.36 -19.47 6.70
N SER A 2 -5.26 -20.11 7.11
CA SER A 2 -5.09 -20.50 8.52
C SER A 2 -5.09 -19.31 9.51
N ALA A 3 -4.46 -18.19 9.14
CA ALA A 3 -4.48 -16.97 9.94
C ALA A 3 -5.90 -16.35 10.03
N SER A 4 -6.66 -16.37 8.94
CA SER A 4 -8.05 -15.89 8.90
C SER A 4 -8.98 -16.77 9.74
N PHE A 5 -8.78 -18.09 9.71
CA PHE A 5 -9.51 -19.05 10.53
C PHE A 5 -9.27 -18.84 12.03
N ILE A 6 -8.01 -18.66 12.44
CA ILE A 6 -7.65 -18.37 13.83
C ILE A 6 -8.26 -17.05 14.29
N ALA A 7 -8.25 -16.02 13.45
CA ALA A 7 -8.82 -14.71 13.78
C ALA A 7 -10.35 -14.75 13.93
N SER A 8 -11.03 -15.49 13.07
CA SER A 8 -12.47 -15.75 13.20
C SER A 8 -12.78 -16.53 14.48
N PHE A 9 -11.96 -17.54 14.81
CA PHE A 9 -12.07 -18.29 16.07
C PHE A 9 -11.84 -17.44 17.32
N LEU A 10 -11.02 -16.39 17.22
CA LEU A 10 -10.79 -15.39 18.27
C LEU A 10 -11.88 -14.31 18.34
N GLY A 11 -12.95 -14.42 17.55
CA GLY A 11 -14.11 -13.52 17.58
C GLY A 11 -13.94 -12.25 16.74
N MET A 12 -12.96 -12.17 15.85
CA MET A 12 -12.84 -11.05 14.91
C MET A 12 -13.89 -11.16 13.80
N SER A 13 -14.52 -10.04 13.44
CA SER A 13 -15.45 -9.98 12.30
C SER A 13 -14.69 -10.13 10.97
N ASP A 14 -15.34 -10.69 9.95
CA ASP A 14 -14.75 -10.86 8.61
C ASP A 14 -14.25 -9.54 8.02
N ALA A 15 -14.96 -8.43 8.30
CA ALA A 15 -14.53 -7.09 7.92
C ALA A 15 -13.18 -6.72 8.56
N MET A 16 -12.99 -7.00 9.85
CA MET A 16 -11.75 -6.71 10.57
C MET A 16 -10.60 -7.62 10.11
N ILE A 17 -10.90 -8.88 9.81
CA ILE A 17 -9.93 -9.85 9.22
C ILE A 17 -9.47 -9.38 7.84
N GLY A 18 -10.40 -8.91 7.00
CA GLY A 18 -10.11 -8.34 5.69
C GLY A 18 -9.23 -7.09 5.77
N LEU A 19 -9.56 -6.17 6.67
CA LEU A 19 -8.82 -4.92 6.88
C LEU A 19 -7.43 -5.08 7.49
N THR A 20 -7.17 -6.18 8.23
CA THR A 20 -5.92 -6.37 8.97
C THR A 20 -5.10 -7.52 8.42
N ILE A 21 -5.50 -8.76 8.65
CA ILE A 21 -4.72 -9.95 8.33
C ILE A 21 -4.58 -10.14 6.84
N VAL A 22 -5.67 -9.96 6.09
CA VAL A 22 -5.64 -10.10 4.63
C VAL A 22 -4.83 -8.95 4.04
N ALA A 23 -5.14 -7.70 4.41
CA ALA A 23 -4.41 -6.52 3.91
C ALA A 23 -2.90 -6.59 4.19
N ILE A 24 -2.49 -6.92 5.42
CA ILE A 24 -1.07 -7.07 5.79
C ILE A 24 -0.47 -8.29 5.07
N GLY A 25 -1.18 -9.42 5.05
CA GLY A 25 -0.73 -10.65 4.44
C GLY A 25 -0.47 -10.51 2.94
N THR A 26 -1.30 -9.74 2.23
CA THR A 26 -1.13 -9.48 0.80
C THR A 26 0.05 -8.56 0.49
N SER A 27 0.46 -7.68 1.40
CA SER A 27 1.57 -6.74 1.19
C SER A 27 2.89 -7.18 1.83
N LEU A 28 2.88 -8.28 2.59
CA LEU A 28 4.06 -8.82 3.25
C LEU A 28 5.14 -9.28 2.25
N PRO A 29 4.80 -10.03 1.17
CA PRO A 29 5.80 -10.44 0.17
C PRO A 29 6.51 -9.25 -0.49
N GLU A 30 5.77 -8.18 -0.79
CA GLU A 30 6.29 -6.95 -1.37
C GLU A 30 7.19 -6.23 -0.37
N LEU A 31 6.78 -6.14 0.91
CA LEU A 31 7.61 -5.56 1.96
C LEU A 31 8.95 -6.30 2.09
N VAL A 32 8.91 -7.64 2.14
CA VAL A 32 10.13 -8.45 2.21
C VAL A 32 11.00 -8.25 0.97
N THR A 33 10.41 -8.22 -0.23
CA THR A 33 11.13 -8.01 -1.49
C THR A 33 11.80 -6.64 -1.54
N SER A 34 11.09 -5.57 -1.19
CA SER A 34 11.65 -4.21 -1.18
C SER A 34 12.72 -4.02 -0.10
N VAL A 35 12.53 -4.59 1.11
CA VAL A 35 13.53 -4.52 2.18
C VAL A 35 14.79 -5.30 1.80
N THR A 36 14.66 -6.52 1.30
CA THR A 36 15.81 -7.35 0.90
C THR A 36 16.56 -6.75 -0.28
N ALA A 37 15.86 -6.19 -1.27
CA ALA A 37 16.48 -5.46 -2.37
C ALA A 37 17.24 -4.21 -1.88
N SER A 38 16.65 -3.43 -0.96
CA SER A 38 17.31 -2.26 -0.38
C SER A 38 18.57 -2.63 0.40
N LEU A 39 18.53 -3.72 1.20
CA LEU A 39 19.70 -4.25 1.92
C LEU A 39 20.81 -4.71 0.98
N LYS A 40 20.45 -5.27 -0.18
CA LYS A 40 21.39 -5.65 -1.25
C LYS A 40 21.89 -4.46 -2.08
N LYS A 41 21.47 -3.23 -1.75
CA LYS A 41 21.74 -1.99 -2.52
C LYS A 41 21.16 -1.99 -3.94
N GLU A 42 20.19 -2.86 -4.20
CA GLU A 42 19.46 -2.98 -5.48
C GLU A 42 18.22 -2.07 -5.47
N MET A 43 18.46 -0.76 -5.42
CA MET A 43 17.38 0.24 -5.28
C MET A 43 16.38 0.22 -6.44
N GLY A 44 16.83 -0.12 -7.65
CA GLY A 44 15.96 -0.27 -8.82
C GLY A 44 14.90 -1.36 -8.64
N ILE A 45 15.28 -2.49 -8.04
CA ILE A 45 14.35 -3.59 -7.73
C ILE A 45 13.37 -3.16 -6.62
N ALA A 46 13.87 -2.51 -5.56
CA ALA A 46 13.04 -2.06 -4.45
C ALA A 46 11.95 -1.07 -4.90
N ILE A 47 12.30 -0.13 -5.77
CA ILE A 47 11.39 0.90 -6.28
C ILE A 47 10.46 0.33 -7.36
N GLY A 48 11.00 -0.52 -8.24
CA GLY A 48 10.21 -1.23 -9.24
C GLY A 48 9.12 -2.11 -8.60
N ASN A 49 9.42 -2.76 -7.48
CA ASN A 49 8.45 -3.52 -6.71
C ASN A 49 7.33 -2.62 -6.14
N ILE A 50 7.67 -1.49 -5.49
CA ILE A 50 6.67 -0.58 -4.91
C ILE A 50 5.75 0.03 -5.99
N VAL A 51 6.35 0.60 -7.04
CA VAL A 51 5.59 1.28 -8.09
C VAL A 51 4.81 0.26 -8.93
N GLY A 52 5.44 -0.86 -9.28
CA GLY A 52 4.82 -1.94 -10.05
C GLY A 52 3.62 -2.55 -9.34
N SER A 53 3.74 -2.85 -8.05
CA SER A 53 2.63 -3.41 -7.25
C SER A 53 1.45 -2.45 -7.12
N ASN A 54 1.68 -1.15 -6.97
CA ASN A 54 0.60 -0.15 -6.95
C ASN A 54 -0.14 -0.10 -8.30
N ILE A 55 0.60 -0.10 -9.41
CA ILE A 55 0.01 -0.11 -10.76
C ILE A 55 -0.79 -1.41 -10.99
N PHE A 56 -0.22 -2.55 -10.62
CA PHE A 56 -0.86 -3.85 -10.75
C PHE A 56 -2.15 -3.96 -9.93
N ASN A 57 -2.12 -3.51 -8.66
CA ASN A 57 -3.28 -3.56 -7.78
C ASN A 57 -4.41 -2.64 -8.27
N LEU A 58 -4.10 -1.44 -8.79
CA LEU A 58 -5.10 -0.51 -9.29
C LEU A 58 -5.67 -0.89 -10.65
N LEU A 59 -4.81 -1.28 -11.60
CA LEU A 59 -5.26 -1.53 -12.97
C LEU A 59 -5.79 -2.95 -13.12
N LEU A 60 -5.08 -3.94 -12.59
CA LEU A 60 -5.41 -5.34 -12.80
C LEU A 60 -6.36 -5.87 -11.73
N VAL A 61 -6.01 -5.77 -10.44
CA VAL A 61 -6.84 -6.34 -9.36
C VAL A 61 -8.15 -5.58 -9.21
N LEU A 62 -8.09 -4.27 -9.03
CA LEU A 62 -9.30 -3.45 -8.90
C LEU A 62 -10.10 -3.41 -10.20
N GLY A 63 -9.44 -3.34 -11.37
CA GLY A 63 -10.08 -3.39 -12.69
C GLY A 63 -10.85 -4.68 -12.93
N LEU A 64 -10.22 -5.85 -12.71
CA LEU A 64 -10.88 -7.15 -12.83
C LEU A 64 -12.01 -7.31 -11.80
N THR A 65 -11.78 -6.89 -10.56
CA THR A 65 -12.79 -6.95 -9.51
C THR A 65 -14.02 -6.13 -9.88
N SER A 66 -13.84 -4.97 -10.52
CA SER A 66 -14.91 -4.09 -11.00
C SER A 66 -15.71 -4.68 -12.18
N ILE A 67 -15.09 -5.57 -12.98
CA ILE A 67 -15.77 -6.31 -14.05
C ILE A 67 -16.62 -7.45 -13.46
N VAL A 68 -16.08 -8.18 -12.48
CA VAL A 68 -16.74 -9.35 -11.88
C VAL A 68 -17.85 -8.93 -10.91
N ASN A 69 -17.65 -7.87 -10.14
CA ASN A 69 -18.61 -7.33 -9.20
C ASN A 69 -18.70 -5.81 -9.32
N SER A 70 -19.93 -5.28 -9.29
CA SER A 70 -20.17 -3.85 -9.16
C SER A 70 -19.64 -3.37 -7.81
N VAL A 71 -18.42 -2.84 -7.79
CA VAL A 71 -17.89 -2.20 -6.59
C VAL A 71 -18.63 -0.88 -6.42
N ASN A 72 -19.59 -0.85 -5.50
CA ASN A 72 -20.29 0.38 -5.11
C ASN A 72 -19.36 1.25 -4.28
N ILE A 73 -18.41 1.90 -4.96
CA ILE A 73 -17.50 2.86 -4.35
C ILE A 73 -18.26 4.19 -4.28
N THR A 74 -18.59 4.64 -3.08
CA THR A 74 -19.00 6.03 -2.89
C THR A 74 -17.77 6.90 -3.13
N LEU A 75 -17.58 7.37 -4.37
CA LEU A 75 -16.40 8.13 -4.80
C LEU A 75 -16.08 9.30 -3.85
N SER A 76 -17.10 9.91 -3.23
CA SER A 76 -16.94 10.97 -2.23
C SER A 76 -16.09 10.57 -1.02
N SER A 77 -16.02 9.29 -0.67
CA SER A 77 -15.33 8.81 0.53
C SER A 77 -13.91 8.32 0.27
N TYR A 78 -13.55 7.99 -0.98
CA TYR A 78 -12.27 7.34 -1.33
C TYR A 78 -11.39 8.17 -2.28
N TRP A 79 -11.91 9.26 -2.86
CA TRP A 79 -11.15 10.09 -3.80
C TRP A 79 -9.89 10.71 -3.19
N ILE A 80 -9.97 11.12 -1.92
CA ILE A 80 -8.82 11.65 -1.18
C ILE A 80 -7.74 10.58 -1.03
N ASP A 81 -8.14 9.34 -0.73
CA ASP A 81 -7.21 8.24 -0.45
C ASP A 81 -6.45 7.83 -1.73
N LEU A 82 -7.16 7.81 -2.87
CA LEU A 82 -6.56 7.61 -4.19
C LEU A 82 -5.60 8.75 -4.58
N LEU A 83 -5.99 10.00 -4.32
CA LEU A 83 -5.14 11.18 -4.58
C LEU A 83 -3.86 11.14 -3.74
N VAL A 84 -3.96 10.85 -2.45
CA VAL A 84 -2.81 10.74 -1.55
C VAL A 84 -1.87 9.63 -2.02
N MET A 85 -2.40 8.46 -2.35
CA MET A 85 -1.60 7.35 -2.88
C MET A 85 -0.86 7.72 -4.17
N LEU A 86 -1.51 8.42 -5.11
CA LEU A 86 -0.87 8.90 -6.34
C LEU A 86 0.23 9.93 -6.07
N ILE A 87 -0.03 10.90 -5.18
CA ILE A 87 0.95 11.93 -4.80
C ILE A 87 2.18 11.27 -4.16
N PHE A 88 1.99 10.35 -3.21
CA PHE A 88 3.08 9.66 -2.53
C PHE A 88 3.91 8.81 -3.49
N THR A 89 3.24 8.07 -4.38
CA THR A 89 3.92 7.26 -5.41
C THR A 89 4.70 8.15 -6.37
N GLY A 90 4.13 9.31 -6.77
CA GLY A 90 4.80 10.29 -7.62
C GLY A 90 6.03 10.92 -6.97
N ILE A 91 5.92 11.35 -5.71
CA ILE A 91 7.05 11.90 -4.93
C ILE A 91 8.16 10.85 -4.79
N LEU A 92 7.80 9.61 -4.46
CA LEU A 92 8.75 8.50 -4.36
C LEU A 92 9.48 8.27 -5.70
N MET A 93 8.77 8.39 -6.82
CA MET A 93 9.36 8.28 -8.15
C MET A 93 10.32 9.43 -8.46
N ILE A 94 10.00 10.67 -8.09
CA ILE A 94 10.88 11.84 -8.29
C ILE A 94 12.17 11.73 -7.45
N PHE A 95 12.04 11.34 -6.18
CA PHE A 95 13.20 11.13 -5.31
C PHE A 95 14.06 9.96 -5.82
N SER A 96 13.42 8.91 -6.35
CA SER A 96 14.10 7.79 -6.99
C SER A 96 14.91 8.22 -8.23
N THR A 97 14.34 9.00 -9.15
CA THR A 97 14.99 9.35 -10.42
C THR A 97 16.17 10.31 -10.28
N THR A 98 16.21 11.13 -9.23
CA THR A 98 17.23 12.18 -9.09
C THR A 98 18.63 11.62 -8.76
N LYS A 99 18.71 10.51 -8.01
CA LYS A 99 20.00 9.87 -7.64
C LYS A 99 19.99 8.32 -7.65
N MET A 100 18.92 7.69 -8.15
CA MET A 100 18.68 6.23 -8.06
C MET A 100 18.78 5.70 -6.62
N LYS A 101 18.61 6.58 -5.64
CA LYS A 101 18.78 6.33 -4.21
C LYS A 101 17.83 7.23 -3.45
N ILE A 102 17.06 6.62 -2.56
CA ILE A 102 16.30 7.33 -1.54
C ILE A 102 17.22 7.51 -0.33
N SER A 103 17.49 8.75 0.02
CA SER A 103 18.22 9.14 1.22
C SER A 103 17.38 8.89 2.48
N LYS A 104 18.05 8.80 3.64
CA LYS A 104 17.37 8.64 4.93
C LYS A 104 16.38 9.78 5.19
N ILE A 105 16.68 11.00 4.72
CA ILE A 105 15.83 12.18 4.91
C ILE A 105 14.57 12.07 4.06
N GLU A 106 14.69 11.70 2.78
CA GLU A 106 13.55 11.49 1.88
C GLU A 106 12.65 10.35 2.39
N GLY A 107 13.24 9.26 2.87
CA GLY A 107 12.50 8.16 3.50
C GLY A 107 11.78 8.58 4.78
N LEU A 108 12.41 9.39 5.63
CA LEU A 108 11.80 9.90 6.85
C LEU A 108 10.64 10.86 6.56
N LEU A 109 10.77 11.67 5.50
CA LEU A 109 9.74 12.62 5.05
C LEU A 109 8.53 11.88 4.47
N LEU A 110 8.75 10.83 3.68
CA LEU A 110 7.69 9.94 3.19
C LEU A 110 7.00 9.21 4.35
N LEU A 111 7.76 8.71 5.33
CA LEU A 111 7.21 8.01 6.50
C LEU A 111 6.37 8.94 7.39
N SER A 112 6.86 10.16 7.67
CA SER A 112 6.12 11.13 8.46
C SER A 112 4.85 11.58 7.74
N GLY A 113 4.91 11.80 6.43
CA GLY A 113 3.72 12.05 5.61
C GLY A 113 2.70 10.92 5.69
N TYR A 114 3.15 9.66 5.63
CA TYR A 114 2.26 8.49 5.74
C TYR A 114 1.59 8.43 7.12
N LEU A 115 2.34 8.68 8.21
CA LEU A 115 1.77 8.72 9.56
C LEU A 115 0.73 9.83 9.72
N ILE A 116 0.99 11.02 9.18
CA ILE A 116 0.03 12.13 9.18
C ILE A 116 -1.25 11.72 8.43
N TYR A 117 -1.11 11.09 7.27
CA TYR A 117 -2.24 10.59 6.50
C TYR A 117 -3.04 9.53 7.27
N VAL A 118 -2.39 8.56 7.90
CA VAL A 118 -3.05 7.53 8.71
C VAL A 118 -3.85 8.17 9.85
N VAL A 119 -3.26 9.12 10.57
CA VAL A 119 -3.96 9.85 11.66
C VAL A 119 -5.14 10.64 11.11
N PHE A 120 -4.97 11.34 9.98
CA PHE A 120 -6.05 12.07 9.32
C PHE A 120 -7.20 11.15 8.92
N THR A 121 -6.91 9.98 8.35
CA THR A 121 -7.93 8.98 7.96
C THR A 121 -8.65 8.40 9.17
N ILE A 122 -7.95 8.16 10.29
CA ILE A 122 -8.58 7.71 11.54
C ILE A 122 -9.52 8.77 12.13
N ILE A 123 -9.22 10.06 11.96
CA ILE A 123 -10.08 11.16 12.45
C ILE A 123 -11.26 11.41 11.49
N ARG A 124 -11.08 11.19 10.19
CA ARG A 124 -12.09 11.38 9.14
C ARG A 124 -13.11 10.22 9.09
N GLY A 125 -12.65 9.00 9.33
CA GLY A 125 -13.45 7.77 9.34
C GLY A 125 -14.16 7.54 10.67
#